data_AF-A0A9P1IP73-F1
#
_entry.id   AF-A0A9P1IP73-F1
#
_cell.length_a   1.000
_cell.length_b   1.000
_cell.length_c   1.000
_cell.angle_alpha   90.00
_cell.angle_beta   90.00
_cell.angle_gamma   90.00
#
_symmetry.space_group_name_H-M   'P 1'
#
loop_
_entity.id
_entity.type
_entity.pdbx_description
1 polymer ?
#
loop_
_entity_poly.entity_id
_entity_poly.type
_entity_poly.pdbx_seq_one_letter_code
_entity_poly.pdbx_strand_id
1 'polypeptide(L)'
;MLGLIQKRCKSTAPLIRPIHRVLIANRGEIAIRVQNTARKMGIETVSVFSDADRNALFVKKADQAYHIGPPLAAESYLNMDKIINTALKSNSQAIHPGYGFLSENAGFAEKCAEAGLVFIGPPAQAIRDMGAKNVSKQIMEDAKVPVVRGFHGADQSDENLRRKSEEIGLANPGFHRFLMKYVFYSSFRPAHHDSVVKNCETQLL
;
A
#
# COMPACT_ATOMS: atom_id res chain seq x y z
N MET A 1 20.30 -54.20 -14.37
CA MET A 1 20.95 -52.92 -14.00
C MET A 1 21.00 -52.09 -15.28
N LEU A 2 20.44 -50.90 -15.44
CA LEU A 2 20.21 -49.80 -14.51
C LEU A 2 19.07 -48.94 -15.11
N GLY A 3 17.92 -48.86 -14.44
CA GLY A 3 16.87 -47.91 -14.80
C GLY A 3 17.21 -46.54 -14.22
N LEU A 4 17.70 -45.62 -15.04
CA LEU A 4 17.88 -44.22 -14.66
C LEU A 4 16.56 -43.47 -14.84
N ILE A 5 15.75 -43.53 -13.79
CA ILE A 5 14.56 -42.71 -13.59
C ILE A 5 14.98 -41.24 -13.68
N GLN A 6 14.47 -40.54 -14.70
CA GLN A 6 14.42 -39.08 -14.74
C GLN A 6 13.66 -38.59 -13.50
N LYS A 7 14.41 -38.21 -12.45
CA LYS A 7 13.89 -37.36 -11.39
C LYS A 7 13.56 -35.99 -12.01
N ARG A 8 12.36 -35.86 -12.58
CA ARG A 8 11.76 -34.54 -12.86
C ARG A 8 11.78 -33.76 -11.55
N CYS A 9 12.57 -32.69 -11.49
CA CYS A 9 12.41 -31.66 -10.47
C CYS A 9 10.93 -31.28 -10.46
N LYS A 10 10.23 -31.57 -9.36
CA LYS A 10 8.90 -31.04 -9.11
C LYS A 10 9.08 -29.53 -8.99
N SER A 11 8.73 -28.79 -10.03
CA SER A 11 8.64 -27.34 -10.00
C SER A 11 7.71 -26.94 -8.85
N THR A 12 8.27 -26.32 -7.81
CA THR A 12 7.54 -25.68 -6.71
C THR A 12 7.06 -24.28 -7.08
N ALA A 13 7.27 -23.84 -8.34
CA ALA A 13 6.71 -22.59 -8.82
C ALA A 13 5.17 -22.67 -8.72
N PRO A 14 4.51 -21.68 -8.10
CA PRO A 14 3.06 -21.63 -8.06
C PRO A 14 2.54 -21.77 -9.49
N LEU A 15 1.57 -22.66 -9.69
CA LEU A 15 0.92 -22.86 -10.98
C LEU A 15 0.51 -21.48 -11.51
N ILE A 16 1.15 -21.03 -12.60
CA ILE A 16 0.83 -19.76 -13.24
C ILE A 16 -0.59 -19.91 -13.75
N ARG A 17 -1.57 -19.41 -12.99
CA ARG A 17 -2.98 -19.42 -13.41
C ARG A 17 -3.11 -18.35 -14.49
N PRO A 18 -3.52 -18.72 -15.72
CA PRO A 18 -3.76 -17.73 -16.76
C PRO A 18 -4.79 -16.71 -16.27
N ILE A 19 -4.46 -15.41 -16.38
CA ILE A 19 -5.38 -14.33 -16.04
C ILE A 19 -6.04 -13.88 -17.34
N HIS A 20 -7.31 -14.21 -17.51
CA HIS A 20 -8.11 -13.76 -18.64
C HIS A 20 -9.02 -12.59 -18.28
N ARG A 21 -9.31 -12.43 -16.98
CA ARG A 21 -10.16 -11.37 -16.45
C ARG A 21 -9.60 -10.83 -15.13
N VAL A 22 -9.53 -9.51 -15.05
CA VAL A 22 -9.07 -8.78 -13.87
C VAL A 22 -10.14 -7.82 -13.36
N LEU A 23 -10.42 -7.89 -12.06
CA LEU A 23 -11.20 -6.87 -11.38
C LEU A 23 -10.28 -5.76 -10.90
N ILE A 24 -10.66 -4.51 -11.16
CA ILE A 24 -9.89 -3.34 -10.75
C ILE A 24 -10.56 -2.75 -9.52
N ALA A 25 -9.98 -2.96 -8.35
CA ALA A 25 -10.50 -2.50 -7.06
C ALA A 25 -10.10 -1.04 -6.79
N ASN A 26 -10.36 -0.17 -7.75
CA ASN A 26 -10.04 1.26 -7.68
C ASN A 26 -10.93 2.07 -8.64
N ARG A 27 -10.77 3.39 -8.65
CA ARG A 27 -11.58 4.34 -9.41
C ARG A 27 -10.73 5.39 -10.12
N GLY A 28 -11.37 6.20 -10.96
CA GLY A 28 -10.73 7.37 -11.57
C GLY A 28 -9.64 6.99 -12.59
N GLU A 29 -8.55 7.77 -12.61
CA GLU A 29 -7.50 7.63 -13.63
C GLU A 29 -6.81 6.26 -13.58
N ILE A 30 -6.46 5.80 -12.37
CA ILE A 30 -5.69 4.56 -12.19
C ILE A 30 -6.47 3.34 -12.71
N ALA A 31 -7.80 3.37 -12.57
CA ALA A 31 -8.65 2.34 -13.14
C ALA A 31 -8.55 2.32 -14.67
N ILE A 32 -8.60 3.49 -15.32
CA ILE A 32 -8.44 3.62 -16.77
C ILE A 32 -7.04 3.19 -17.21
N ARG A 33 -6.00 3.58 -16.46
CA ARG A 33 -4.61 3.21 -16.73
C ARG A 33 -4.42 1.70 -16.74
N VAL A 34 -4.99 0.99 -15.76
CA VAL A 34 -4.95 -0.48 -15.67
C VAL A 34 -5.77 -1.10 -16.80
N GLN A 35 -6.99 -0.61 -17.06
CA GLN A 35 -7.83 -1.09 -18.16
C GLN A 35 -7.12 -1.03 -19.51
N ASN A 36 -6.43 0.08 -19.79
CA ASN A 36 -5.71 0.27 -21.05
C ASN A 36 -4.58 -0.76 -21.22
N THR A 37 -3.88 -1.14 -20.14
CA THR A 37 -2.85 -2.19 -20.21
C THR A 37 -3.47 -3.57 -20.36
N ALA A 38 -4.50 -3.90 -19.57
CA ALA A 38 -5.18 -5.18 -19.66
C ALA A 38 -5.74 -5.43 -21.07
N ARG A 39 -6.36 -4.43 -21.70
CA ARG A 39 -6.84 -4.51 -23.09
C ARG A 39 -5.74 -4.80 -24.09
N LYS A 40 -4.58 -4.14 -23.97
CA LYS A 40 -3.41 -4.40 -24.83
C LYS A 40 -2.88 -5.83 -24.69
N MET A 41 -3.12 -6.47 -23.54
CA MET A 41 -2.74 -7.85 -23.24
C MET A 41 -3.85 -8.86 -23.58
N GLY A 42 -5.01 -8.42 -24.09
CA GLY A 42 -6.16 -9.29 -24.34
C GLY A 42 -6.86 -9.79 -23.07
N ILE A 43 -6.71 -9.07 -21.95
CA ILE A 43 -7.32 -9.40 -20.66
C ILE A 43 -8.58 -8.55 -20.48
N GLU A 44 -9.71 -9.19 -20.16
CA GLU A 44 -10.97 -8.53 -19.87
C GLU A 44 -10.94 -7.80 -18.52
N THR A 45 -11.63 -6.68 -18.46
CA THR A 45 -11.57 -5.75 -17.33
C THR A 45 -12.93 -5.60 -16.67
N VAL A 46 -12.97 -5.81 -15.36
CA VAL A 46 -14.14 -5.59 -14.52
C VAL A 46 -13.87 -4.38 -13.63
N SER A 47 -14.73 -3.37 -13.70
CA SER A 47 -14.66 -2.23 -12.79
C SER A 47 -15.71 -2.30 -11.70
N VAL A 48 -15.37 -1.80 -10.52
CA VAL A 48 -16.33 -1.58 -9.44
C VAL A 48 -16.59 -0.10 -9.28
N PHE A 49 -17.81 0.29 -8.95
CA PHE A 49 -18.15 1.70 -8.77
C PHE A 49 -19.15 1.93 -7.64
N SER A 50 -19.00 3.06 -6.94
CA SER A 50 -20.02 3.56 -6.02
C SER A 50 -21.04 4.44 -6.75
N ASP A 51 -22.13 4.80 -6.09
CA ASP A 51 -23.14 5.71 -6.64
C ASP A 51 -22.56 7.02 -7.18
N ALA A 52 -21.53 7.58 -6.54
CA ALA A 52 -20.86 8.80 -6.98
C ALA A 52 -20.12 8.65 -8.32
N ASP A 53 -19.69 7.43 -8.65
CA ASP A 53 -18.90 7.14 -9.84
C ASP A 53 -19.73 6.52 -10.97
N ARG A 54 -21.06 6.39 -10.81
CA ARG A 54 -21.97 5.72 -11.76
C ARG A 54 -21.77 6.15 -13.23
N ASN A 55 -21.48 7.43 -13.46
CA ASN A 55 -21.33 8.00 -14.79
C ASN A 55 -19.86 8.22 -15.22
N ALA A 56 -18.90 7.77 -14.40
CA ALA A 56 -17.49 8.01 -14.62
C ALA A 56 -16.95 7.26 -15.86
N LEU A 57 -15.89 7.81 -16.45
CA LEU A 57 -15.32 7.27 -17.68
C LEU A 57 -14.80 5.83 -17.51
N PHE A 58 -14.17 5.52 -16.37
CA PHE A 58 -13.65 4.17 -16.12
C PHE A 58 -14.76 3.11 -16.06
N VAL A 59 -15.95 3.49 -15.59
CA VAL A 59 -17.14 2.60 -15.57
C VAL A 59 -17.60 2.31 -17.00
N LYS A 60 -17.71 3.35 -17.83
CA LYS A 60 -18.14 3.24 -19.23
C LYS A 60 -17.14 2.49 -20.11
N LYS A 61 -15.85 2.56 -19.77
CA LYS A 61 -14.79 1.92 -20.55
C LYS A 61 -14.66 0.44 -20.27
N ALA A 62 -14.95 -0.02 -19.05
CA ALA A 62 -14.77 -1.40 -18.62
C ALA A 62 -15.63 -2.39 -19.44
N ASP A 63 -15.16 -3.63 -19.57
CA ASP A 63 -15.93 -4.68 -20.27
C ASP A 63 -17.12 -5.13 -19.43
N GLN A 64 -16.98 -5.08 -18.09
CA GLN A 64 -18.08 -5.18 -17.15
C GLN A 64 -17.92 -4.17 -16.01
N ALA A 65 -19.04 -3.70 -15.46
CA ALA A 65 -19.04 -2.81 -14.32
C ALA A 65 -20.06 -3.24 -13.26
N TYR A 66 -19.66 -3.25 -12.00
CA TYR A 66 -20.49 -3.68 -10.87
C TYR A 66 -20.62 -2.59 -9.82
N HIS A 67 -21.85 -2.34 -9.39
CA HIS A 67 -22.14 -1.42 -8.31
C HIS A 67 -21.78 -2.03 -6.95
N ILE A 68 -21.01 -1.29 -6.14
CA ILE A 68 -20.53 -1.76 -4.82
C ILE A 68 -21.07 -0.96 -3.63
N GLY A 69 -21.92 0.04 -3.87
CA GLY A 69 -22.67 0.72 -2.81
C GLY A 69 -22.54 2.24 -2.82
N PRO A 70 -22.88 2.89 -1.69
CA PRO A 70 -23.04 4.33 -1.63
C PRO A 70 -21.71 5.09 -1.77
N PRO A 71 -21.75 6.43 -1.92
CA PRO A 71 -20.55 7.25 -2.17
C PRO A 71 -19.44 7.10 -1.13
N LEU A 72 -19.77 6.78 0.12
CA LEU A 72 -18.78 6.69 1.19
C LEU A 72 -17.82 5.52 0.95
N ALA A 73 -16.51 5.80 0.95
CA ALA A 73 -15.49 4.80 0.64
C ALA A 73 -15.50 3.61 1.63
N ALA A 74 -15.76 3.86 2.91
CA ALA A 74 -15.88 2.84 3.95
C ALA A 74 -16.95 1.78 3.62
N GLU A 75 -18.02 2.20 2.96
CA GLU A 75 -19.15 1.34 2.59
C GLU A 75 -19.02 0.77 1.17
N SER A 76 -18.07 1.26 0.37
CA SER A 76 -17.84 0.86 -1.02
C SER A 76 -16.41 0.35 -1.23
N TYR A 77 -15.47 1.20 -1.63
CA TYR A 77 -14.11 0.82 -2.07
C TYR A 77 -13.24 0.20 -0.97
N LEU A 78 -13.52 0.44 0.31
CA LEU A 78 -12.81 -0.14 1.45
C LEU A 78 -13.50 -1.40 2.00
N ASN A 79 -14.67 -1.78 1.46
CA ASN A 79 -15.37 -2.98 1.87
C ASN A 79 -14.80 -4.20 1.14
N MET A 80 -13.82 -4.85 1.77
CA MET A 80 -13.10 -6.01 1.21
C MET A 80 -14.02 -7.13 0.74
N ASP A 81 -15.02 -7.49 1.55
CA ASP A 81 -15.91 -8.60 1.24
C ASP A 81 -16.78 -8.29 0.01
N LYS A 82 -17.25 -7.05 -0.15
CA LYS A 82 -17.97 -6.63 -1.38
C LYS A 82 -17.09 -6.73 -2.61
N ILE A 83 -15.82 -6.33 -2.52
CA ILE A 83 -14.89 -6.39 -3.65
C ILE A 83 -14.62 -7.85 -4.04
N ILE A 84 -14.31 -8.72 -3.06
CA ILE A 84 -14.04 -10.14 -3.29
C ILE A 84 -15.28 -10.84 -3.86
N ASN A 85 -16.45 -10.62 -3.27
CA ASN A 85 -17.69 -11.20 -3.78
C ASN A 85 -17.99 -10.74 -5.22
N THR A 86 -17.68 -9.49 -5.57
CA THR A 86 -17.81 -9.00 -6.94
C THR A 86 -16.79 -9.64 -7.89
N ALA A 87 -15.55 -9.87 -7.45
CA ALA A 87 -14.53 -10.55 -8.24
C ALA A 87 -14.95 -11.99 -8.55
N LEU A 88 -15.47 -12.72 -7.56
CA LEU A 88 -15.99 -14.06 -7.73
C LEU A 88 -17.22 -14.09 -8.66
N LYS A 89 -18.20 -13.21 -8.46
CA LYS A 89 -19.41 -13.11 -9.30
C LYS A 89 -19.11 -12.77 -10.76
N SER A 90 -18.08 -11.96 -10.99
CA SER A 90 -17.64 -11.59 -12.34
C SER A 90 -16.72 -12.62 -12.99
N ASN A 91 -16.40 -13.73 -12.29
CA ASN A 91 -15.41 -14.74 -12.72
C ASN A 91 -14.02 -14.16 -12.99
N SER A 92 -13.61 -13.16 -12.21
CA SER A 92 -12.26 -12.59 -12.28
C SER A 92 -11.26 -13.54 -11.64
N GLN A 93 -10.10 -13.76 -12.26
CA GLN A 93 -9.03 -14.57 -11.66
C GLN A 93 -8.10 -13.72 -10.78
N ALA A 94 -8.08 -12.41 -10.99
CA ALA A 94 -7.17 -11.50 -10.33
C ALA A 94 -7.85 -10.19 -9.91
N ILE A 95 -7.30 -9.55 -8.89
CA ILE A 95 -7.67 -8.20 -8.46
C ILE A 95 -6.45 -7.29 -8.59
N HIS A 96 -6.60 -6.18 -9.31
CA HIS A 96 -5.63 -5.09 -9.34
C HIS A 96 -6.10 -3.97 -8.40
N PRO A 97 -5.39 -3.67 -7.30
CA PRO A 97 -5.85 -2.70 -6.32
C PRO A 97 -5.50 -1.25 -6.67
N GLY A 98 -4.60 -1.00 -7.65
CA GLY A 98 -4.15 0.35 -7.99
C GLY A 98 -3.29 0.93 -6.87
N TYR A 99 -3.55 2.18 -6.49
CA TYR A 99 -2.93 2.84 -5.34
C TYR A 99 -3.99 3.41 -4.38
N GLY A 100 -3.64 3.62 -3.12
CA GLY A 100 -4.61 3.97 -2.08
C GLY A 100 -5.63 2.86 -1.82
N PHE A 101 -6.70 3.17 -1.10
CA PHE A 101 -7.73 2.20 -0.68
C PHE A 101 -7.14 0.92 -0.06
N LEU A 102 -7.31 -0.21 -0.74
CA LEU A 102 -6.90 -1.54 -0.28
C LEU A 102 -5.55 -2.00 -0.86
N SER A 103 -4.85 -1.16 -1.63
CA SER A 103 -3.57 -1.52 -2.29
C SER A 103 -2.44 -1.87 -1.33
N GLU A 104 -2.42 -1.26 -0.15
CA GLU A 104 -1.43 -1.52 0.91
C GLU A 104 -2.05 -2.26 2.11
N ASN A 105 -3.22 -2.87 1.91
CA ASN A 105 -3.90 -3.61 2.97
C ASN A 105 -3.51 -5.09 2.93
N ALA A 106 -2.65 -5.52 3.85
CA ALA A 106 -2.18 -6.91 3.91
C ALA A 106 -3.33 -7.91 4.11
N GLY A 107 -4.32 -7.57 4.94
CA GLY A 107 -5.49 -8.44 5.18
C GLY A 107 -6.35 -8.61 3.94
N PHE A 108 -6.44 -7.60 3.07
CA PHE A 108 -7.11 -7.73 1.78
C PHE A 108 -6.36 -8.68 0.84
N ALA A 109 -5.03 -8.62 0.78
CA ALA A 109 -4.22 -9.54 -0.01
C ALA A 109 -4.36 -11.00 0.49
N GLU A 110 -4.44 -11.21 1.80
CA GLU A 110 -4.72 -12.53 2.40
C GLU A 110 -6.11 -13.05 2.01
N LYS A 111 -7.14 -12.23 2.20
CA LYS A 111 -8.51 -12.59 1.80
C LYS A 111 -8.63 -12.89 0.31
N CYS A 112 -7.87 -12.21 -0.55
CA CYS A 112 -7.80 -12.54 -1.98
C CYS A 112 -7.24 -13.96 -2.18
N ALA A 113 -6.12 -14.29 -1.53
CA ALA A 113 -5.52 -15.62 -1.63
C ALA A 113 -6.44 -16.72 -1.08
N GLU A 114 -7.10 -16.48 0.05
CA GLU A 114 -8.11 -17.38 0.64
C GLU A 114 -9.29 -17.63 -0.31
N ALA A 115 -9.72 -16.60 -1.04
CA ALA A 115 -10.76 -16.70 -2.07
C ALA A 115 -10.26 -17.29 -3.39
N GLY A 116 -8.98 -17.68 -3.49
CA GLY A 116 -8.37 -18.24 -4.70
C GLY A 116 -8.13 -17.22 -5.82
N LEU A 117 -8.14 -15.92 -5.48
CA LEU A 117 -7.91 -14.80 -6.39
C LEU A 117 -6.45 -14.36 -6.35
N VAL A 118 -5.87 -14.05 -7.52
CA VAL A 118 -4.53 -13.46 -7.60
C VAL A 118 -4.59 -11.98 -7.22
N PHE A 119 -3.93 -11.61 -6.13
CA PHE A 119 -3.69 -10.21 -5.81
C PHE A 119 -2.52 -9.68 -6.67
N ILE A 120 -2.78 -8.71 -7.55
CA ILE A 120 -1.74 -8.11 -8.39
C ILE A 120 -1.00 -7.06 -7.57
N GLY A 121 0.00 -7.54 -6.82
CA GLY A 121 0.82 -6.76 -5.92
C GLY A 121 1.79 -7.66 -5.15
N PRO A 122 2.52 -7.12 -4.17
CA PRO A 122 3.38 -7.93 -3.32
C PRO A 122 2.58 -8.88 -2.42
N PRO A 123 3.18 -9.97 -1.93
CA PRO A 123 2.56 -10.85 -0.94
C PRO A 123 2.18 -10.09 0.34
N ALA A 124 1.14 -10.56 1.05
CA ALA A 124 0.66 -9.91 2.28
C ALA A 124 1.74 -9.68 3.34
N GLN A 125 2.67 -10.63 3.47
CA GLN A 125 3.79 -10.49 4.39
C GLN A 125 4.70 -9.31 3.99
N ALA A 126 5.04 -9.18 2.71
CA ALA A 126 5.81 -8.05 2.21
C ALA A 126 5.06 -6.71 2.40
N ILE A 127 3.73 -6.70 2.28
CA ILE A 127 2.91 -5.51 2.59
C ILE A 127 3.05 -5.13 4.07
N ARG A 128 2.94 -6.08 5.01
CA ARG A 128 3.13 -5.83 6.45
C ARG A 128 4.52 -5.30 6.77
N ASP A 129 5.52 -6.01 6.28
CA ASP A 129 6.93 -5.75 6.56
C ASP A 129 7.34 -4.38 6.04
N MET A 130 6.87 -4.00 4.84
CA MET A 130 7.22 -2.74 4.21
C MET A 130 6.32 -1.58 4.63
N GLY A 131 5.09 -1.83 5.06
CA GLY A 131 4.17 -0.81 5.56
C GLY A 131 4.57 -0.25 6.93
N ALA A 132 5.22 -1.05 7.77
CA ALA A 132 5.74 -0.62 9.05
C ALA A 132 7.13 0.03 8.89
N LYS A 133 7.21 1.37 9.01
CA LYS A 133 8.44 2.15 8.78
C LYS A 133 9.67 1.67 9.58
N ASN A 134 9.46 1.16 10.79
CA ASN A 134 10.53 0.63 11.63
C ASN A 134 11.00 -0.74 11.14
N VAL A 135 10.07 -1.65 10.87
CA VAL A 135 10.36 -3.01 10.36
C VAL A 135 11.02 -2.91 8.98
N SER A 136 10.50 -2.05 8.11
CA SER A 136 11.04 -1.88 6.76
C SER A 136 12.48 -1.34 6.76
N LYS A 137 12.81 -0.40 7.66
CA LYS A 137 14.19 0.06 7.83
C LYS A 137 15.10 -1.04 8.33
N GLN A 138 14.67 -1.83 9.33
CA GLN A 138 15.46 -2.96 9.82
C GLN A 138 15.77 -3.96 8.69
N ILE A 139 14.75 -4.31 7.90
CA ILE A 139 14.93 -5.21 6.73
C ILE A 139 15.93 -4.63 5.73
N MET A 140 15.87 -3.32 5.48
CA MET A 140 16.80 -2.64 4.57
C MET A 140 18.24 -2.60 5.13
N GLU A 141 18.40 -2.38 6.44
CA GLU A 141 19.70 -2.44 7.12
C GLU A 141 20.30 -3.85 7.07
N ASP A 142 19.50 -4.87 7.35
CA ASP A 142 19.90 -6.28 7.27
C ASP A 142 20.30 -6.65 5.83
N ALA A 143 19.61 -6.07 4.84
CA ALA A 143 19.94 -6.18 3.42
C ALA A 143 21.14 -5.31 2.98
N LYS A 144 21.79 -4.60 3.91
CA LYS A 144 22.95 -3.70 3.68
C LYS A 144 22.63 -2.53 2.73
N VAL A 145 21.36 -2.14 2.63
CA VAL A 145 20.93 -0.94 1.91
C VAL A 145 21.19 0.28 2.79
N PRO A 146 21.87 1.33 2.30
CA PRO A 146 22.06 2.55 3.07
C PRO A 146 20.72 3.20 3.42
N VAL A 147 20.42 3.33 4.72
CA VAL A 147 19.21 4.01 5.22
C VAL A 147 19.56 5.26 6.01
N VAL A 148 18.61 6.21 6.07
CA VAL A 148 18.74 7.38 6.93
C VAL A 148 18.65 6.94 8.40
N ARG A 149 19.69 7.27 9.17
CA ARG A 149 19.79 6.96 10.59
C ARG A 149 18.60 7.56 11.35
N GLY A 150 17.99 6.73 12.19
CA GLY A 150 16.85 7.11 13.02
C GLY A 150 16.82 6.32 14.31
N PHE A 151 16.11 6.81 15.33
CA PHE A 151 15.88 6.04 16.53
C PHE A 151 14.52 5.37 16.49
N HIS A 152 14.51 4.09 16.81
CA HIS A 152 13.33 3.23 16.74
C HIS A 152 13.12 2.44 18.04
N GLY A 153 13.72 2.87 19.15
CA GLY A 153 13.55 2.23 20.46
C GLY A 153 12.16 2.48 21.03
N ALA A 154 11.74 1.62 21.97
CA ALA A 154 10.39 1.68 22.54
C ALA A 154 10.12 2.91 23.42
N ASP A 155 11.17 3.49 24.01
CA ASP A 155 11.06 4.70 24.82
C ASP A 155 10.94 5.96 23.93
N GLN A 156 9.71 6.45 23.83
CA GLN A 156 9.32 7.61 23.04
C GLN A 156 9.11 8.87 23.91
N SER A 157 9.68 8.90 25.12
CA SER A 157 9.64 10.10 25.97
C SER A 157 10.37 11.27 25.31
N ASP A 158 9.83 12.49 25.46
CA ASP A 158 10.40 13.70 24.86
C ASP A 158 11.88 13.89 25.21
N GLU A 159 12.29 13.52 26.43
CA GLU A 159 13.68 13.57 26.89
C GLU A 159 14.58 12.61 26.10
N ASN A 160 14.16 11.36 25.93
CA ASN A 160 14.93 10.37 25.19
C ASN A 160 14.96 10.70 23.68
N LEU A 161 13.85 11.19 23.12
CA LEU A 161 13.78 11.66 21.74
C LEU A 161 14.77 12.82 21.50
N ARG A 162 14.84 13.80 22.41
CA ARG A 162 15.77 14.92 22.31
C ARG A 162 17.22 14.45 22.33
N ARG A 163 17.58 13.61 23.29
CA ARG A 163 18.93 13.02 23.40
C ARG A 163 19.31 12.26 22.13
N LYS A 164 18.41 11.45 21.58
CA LYS A 164 18.65 10.69 20.34
C LYS A 164 18.77 11.58 19.10
N SER A 165 18.08 12.71 19.06
CA SER A 165 18.23 13.67 17.96
C SER A 165 19.59 14.37 17.94
N GLU A 166 20.16 14.62 19.12
CA GLU A 166 21.51 15.16 19.28
C GLU A 166 22.55 14.12 18.81
N GLU A 167 22.40 12.85 19.17
CA GLU A 167 23.25 11.73 18.70
C GLU A 167 23.24 11.56 17.16
N ILE A 168 22.09 11.81 16.51
CA ILE A 168 21.92 11.70 15.05
C ILE A 168 22.45 12.96 14.33
N GLY A 169 22.80 14.02 15.05
CA GLY A 169 23.38 15.25 14.49
C GLY A 169 22.35 16.26 13.99
N LEU A 170 21.11 16.21 14.46
CA LEU A 170 20.04 17.16 14.13
C LEU A 170 20.12 18.49 14.91
N ALA A 171 21.30 18.84 15.41
CA ALA A 171 21.57 19.94 16.33
C ALA A 171 21.47 21.36 15.69
N ASN A 172 20.70 21.53 14.62
CA ASN A 172 20.43 22.83 14.02
C ASN A 172 18.99 23.28 14.37
N PRO A 173 18.80 24.38 15.14
CA PRO A 173 17.51 24.75 15.74
C PRO A 173 16.37 24.95 14.73
N GLY A 174 16.67 25.33 13.48
CA GLY A 174 15.68 25.53 12.41
C GLY A 174 15.19 24.24 11.74
N PHE A 175 15.88 23.11 11.92
CA PHE A 175 15.61 21.83 11.26
C PHE A 175 14.85 20.82 12.14
N HIS A 176 14.44 21.25 13.35
CA HIS A 176 13.81 20.39 14.35
C HIS A 176 12.43 19.86 13.94
N ARG A 177 11.65 20.60 13.15
CA ARG A 177 10.24 20.26 12.89
C ARG A 177 10.04 19.25 11.76
N PHE A 178 11.00 19.14 10.83
CA PHE A 178 10.86 18.32 9.63
C PHE A 178 11.38 16.88 9.84
N LEU A 179 12.51 16.71 10.53
CA LEU A 179 13.14 15.41 10.68
C LEU A 179 12.63 14.60 11.88
N MET A 180 12.29 15.23 13.02
CA MET A 180 11.66 14.51 14.14
C MET A 180 10.36 13.79 13.75
N LYS A 181 9.58 14.38 12.84
CA LYS A 181 8.32 13.80 12.32
C LYS A 181 8.53 12.64 11.34
N TYR A 182 9.66 12.59 10.64
CA TYR A 182 10.00 11.50 9.72
C TYR A 182 10.74 10.35 10.40
N VAL A 183 11.47 10.68 11.46
CA VAL A 183 12.37 9.74 12.13
C VAL A 183 11.64 8.92 13.20
N PHE A 184 10.56 9.42 13.80
CA PHE A 184 10.02 8.79 15.01
C PHE A 184 8.62 8.14 14.94
N TYR A 185 7.56 8.65 14.29
CA TYR A 185 6.23 7.96 14.40
C TYR A 185 5.24 8.12 13.22
N SER A 186 4.26 7.20 13.20
CA SER A 186 3.24 6.92 12.17
C SER A 186 2.08 7.92 12.05
N SER A 187 1.98 8.96 12.87
CA SER A 187 0.82 9.87 12.86
C SER A 187 1.24 11.32 13.00
N PHE A 188 0.96 12.13 11.97
CA PHE A 188 1.33 13.55 11.92
C PHE A 188 0.45 14.35 12.90
N ARG A 189 0.92 14.61 14.12
CA ARG A 189 0.33 15.64 15.00
C ARG A 189 1.16 16.93 14.91
N PRO A 190 0.58 18.09 14.59
CA PRO A 190 1.24 19.37 14.83
C PRO A 190 1.26 19.63 16.34
N ALA A 191 2.45 19.66 16.94
CA ALA A 191 2.60 20.26 18.25
C ALA A 191 2.35 21.78 18.12
N HIS A 192 1.35 22.27 18.85
CA HIS A 192 1.15 23.69 19.14
C HIS A 192 1.97 24.01 20.38
N HIS A 193 2.85 25.01 20.33
CA HIS A 193 3.25 25.73 21.54
C HIS A 193 3.74 27.15 21.24
N ASP A 194 3.11 28.09 21.93
CA ASP A 194 3.17 29.55 21.87
C ASP A 194 4.50 30.19 22.37
N SER A 195 5.64 29.50 22.27
CA SER A 195 6.91 30.01 22.83
C SER A 195 7.92 30.54 21.81
N VAL A 196 7.63 30.47 20.50
CA VAL A 196 8.58 30.91 19.45
C VAL A 196 8.35 32.36 19.00
N VAL A 197 7.23 32.99 19.35
CA VAL A 197 6.94 34.38 18.92
C VAL A 197 7.79 35.43 19.66
N LYS A 198 8.30 35.13 20.86
CA LYS A 198 8.97 36.15 21.68
C LYS A 198 10.44 36.45 21.33
N ASN A 199 11.11 35.60 20.55
CA ASN A 199 12.55 35.78 20.29
C ASN A 199 12.89 36.28 18.87
N CYS A 200 11.90 36.66 18.06
CA CYS A 200 12.12 37.27 16.73
C CYS A 200 12.07 38.81 16.71
N GLU A 201 11.70 39.49 17.80
CA GLU A 201 11.59 40.96 17.83
C GLU A 201 12.82 41.70 18.37
N THR A 202 13.93 41.02 18.69
CA THR A 202 15.11 41.69 19.32
C THR A 202 16.39 41.66 18.47
N GLN A 203 16.28 41.45 17.15
CA GLN A 203 17.43 41.52 16.23
C GLN A 203 17.21 42.43 15.00
N LEU A 204 16.26 43.36 15.09
CA LEU A 204 16.12 44.47 14.16
C LEU A 204 15.89 45.76 14.95
N LEU A 205 16.96 46.24 15.58
CA LEU A 205 17.32 47.65 15.83
C LEU A 205 18.81 47.70 16.22
#